data_AF-A0A6F9BI14-F1
#
_entry.id   AF-A0A6F9BI14-F1
#
_cell.length_a   1.000
_cell.length_b   1.000
_cell.length_c   1.000
_cell.angle_alpha   90.00
_cell.angle_beta   90.00
_cell.angle_gamma   90.00
#
_symmetry.space_group_name_H-M   'P 1'
#
loop_
_entity.id
_entity.type
_entity.pdbx_description
1 polymer ?
#
loop_
_entity_poly.entity_id
_entity_poly.type
_entity_poly.pdbx_seq_one_letter_code
_entity_poly.pdbx_strand_id
1 'polypeptide(L)'
;MILSRETRKRGYNMKTFILLYFLGLTCKKVSAMDNSTKVYYMELRTEKSIPDNYISDILNNFKIDNPVSVDTFKITTVTVDGLLTIPGEVYYESLSNPQSAEYMALYNKLLPQMKALYSTLNSFDNIRITGFSQNKTNDVTTGTESTVTPTSRNFTVVLRQASEVWEGLYMCVFNPKSSNVTIKHKASATLDIALLPQIDISSTPQFPDCSMVQNEDTRILVTVQCEINNIAENYQVTWSTTHTESPLNNRTDVTSNSIIYRIDTTVSCRDSEKPTVTCTFMNILSQERNATVNIPVIYQNSNSCKADGDWPKAKAEFQAVLKCKDGIGKRKRLCLNNRYWNDEISNCNLAIGLGSVEKNAGDIFSRLNSSTFTPNSINTYANINASVSILSTMYNVINASQNNYTLNDAQLKDALSSSSNLLDGALKTSWDISI
;
A
#
# COMPACT_ATOMS: atom_id res chain seq x y z
N MET A 1 32.07 12.36 -3.38
CA MET A 1 33.43 12.65 -2.88
C MET A 1 33.78 14.08 -3.27
N ILE A 2 33.72 15.01 -2.33
CA ILE A 2 34.21 16.38 -2.52
C ILE A 2 35.69 16.33 -2.15
N LEU A 3 36.58 16.42 -3.14
CA LEU A 3 37.99 16.65 -2.87
C LEU A 3 38.15 18.14 -2.56
N SER A 4 38.61 18.45 -1.35
CA SER A 4 39.00 19.80 -0.99
C SER A 4 40.18 20.26 -1.86
N ARG A 5 40.28 21.58 -2.00
CA ARG A 5 41.05 22.31 -3.02
C ARG A 5 42.57 22.37 -2.76
N GLU A 6 43.14 21.42 -2.00
CA GLU A 6 44.52 21.54 -1.46
C GLU A 6 45.58 20.59 -2.02
N THR A 7 45.26 19.63 -2.88
CA THR A 7 46.27 18.65 -3.37
C THR A 7 47.12 19.12 -4.56
N ARG A 8 47.11 20.41 -4.92
CA ARG A 8 47.80 20.92 -6.12
C ARG A 8 49.32 21.14 -5.97
N LYS A 9 49.98 20.69 -4.90
CA LYS A 9 51.38 21.08 -4.62
C LYS A 9 52.43 19.98 -4.38
N ARG A 10 52.13 18.70 -4.57
CA ARG A 10 53.19 17.67 -4.64
C ARG A 10 52.98 16.79 -5.86
N GLY A 11 53.97 16.80 -6.77
CA GLY A 11 53.99 16.00 -7.98
C GLY A 11 54.05 14.52 -7.65
N TYR A 12 52.89 13.92 -7.40
CA TYR A 12 52.74 12.48 -7.38
C TYR A 12 52.62 12.00 -8.84
N ASN A 13 53.52 11.09 -9.21
CA ASN A 13 53.60 10.52 -10.54
C ASN A 13 52.25 9.89 -10.91
N MET A 14 51.65 10.35 -12.02
CA MET A 14 50.32 9.93 -12.50
C MET A 14 50.21 8.41 -12.71
N LYS A 15 51.35 7.72 -12.91
CA LYS A 15 51.46 6.26 -13.02
C LYS A 15 51.11 5.53 -11.70
N THR A 16 51.42 6.13 -10.54
CA THR A 16 51.14 5.52 -9.23
C THR A 16 49.64 5.55 -8.91
N PHE A 17 48.93 6.63 -9.26
CA PHE A 17 47.48 6.73 -9.06
C PHE A 17 46.69 5.78 -9.98
N ILE A 18 47.16 5.55 -11.20
CA ILE A 18 46.56 4.59 -12.13
C ILE A 18 46.75 3.15 -11.61
N LEU A 19 47.94 2.82 -11.08
CA LEU A 19 48.22 1.49 -10.50
C LEU A 19 47.36 1.20 -9.27
N LEU A 20 47.15 2.19 -8.40
CA LEU A 20 46.33 2.04 -7.17
C LEU A 20 44.83 1.83 -7.47
N TYR A 21 44.36 2.29 -8.63
CA TYR A 21 42.99 2.04 -9.10
C TYR A 21 42.81 0.61 -9.63
N PHE A 22 43.86 0.02 -10.22
CA PHE A 22 43.87 -1.40 -10.61
C PHE A 22 44.05 -2.36 -9.42
N LEU A 23 44.65 -1.90 -8.32
CA LEU A 23 44.91 -2.69 -7.09
C LEU A 23 43.77 -2.63 -6.05
N GLY A 24 42.57 -2.19 -6.44
CA GLY A 24 41.36 -2.36 -5.61
C GLY A 24 41.42 -1.73 -4.22
N LEU A 25 42.13 -0.60 -4.05
CA LEU A 25 42.14 0.13 -2.78
C LEU A 25 40.77 0.71 -2.48
N THR A 26 40.11 0.17 -1.46
CA THR A 26 38.83 0.69 -0.98
C THR A 26 39.01 1.25 0.43
N CYS A 27 38.76 2.55 0.59
CA CYS A 27 38.68 3.16 1.92
C CYS A 27 37.35 2.73 2.55
N LYS A 28 37.43 1.86 3.55
CA LYS A 28 36.27 1.34 4.26
C LYS A 28 36.10 2.13 5.56
N LYS A 29 34.89 2.62 5.80
CA LYS A 29 34.50 3.23 7.07
C LYS A 29 33.67 2.21 7.83
N VAL A 30 34.16 1.78 8.99
CA VAL A 30 33.36 0.95 9.90
C VAL A 30 32.71 1.87 10.92
N SER A 31 31.39 1.86 10.94
CA SER A 31 30.58 2.55 11.94
C SER A 31 30.22 1.54 13.02
N ALA A 32 30.81 1.66 14.20
CA ALA A 32 30.27 1.01 15.40
C ALA A 32 29.39 2.02 16.16
N MET A 33 28.37 1.52 16.86
CA MET A 33 27.36 2.29 17.60
C MET A 33 27.96 3.35 18.55
N ASP A 34 27.09 4.29 18.95
CA ASP A 34 27.25 5.68 19.40
C ASP A 34 28.34 6.09 20.43
N ASN A 35 29.30 5.24 20.80
CA ASN A 35 30.43 5.61 21.68
C ASN A 35 31.79 4.98 21.31
N SER A 36 31.99 4.53 20.08
CA SER A 36 33.27 3.97 19.63
C SER A 36 34.10 4.96 18.79
N THR A 37 35.43 4.90 18.97
CA THR A 37 36.40 5.69 18.19
C THR A 37 36.34 5.25 16.73
N LYS A 38 36.05 6.18 15.82
CA LYS A 38 35.93 5.91 14.39
C LYS A 38 37.31 5.58 13.81
N VAL A 39 37.57 4.32 13.50
CA VAL A 39 38.80 3.88 12.85
C VAL A 39 38.58 3.84 11.34
N TYR A 40 39.47 4.52 10.62
CA TYR A 40 39.58 4.44 9.18
C TYR A 40 40.73 3.48 8.86
N TYR A 41 40.49 2.46 8.05
CA TYR A 41 41.55 1.60 7.54
C TYR A 41 41.48 1.54 6.02
N MET A 42 42.65 1.32 5.42
CA MET A 42 42.77 1.07 3.99
C MET A 42 42.94 -0.43 3.80
N GLU A 43 42.08 -1.02 2.99
CA GLU A 43 42.19 -2.41 2.58
C GLU A 43 42.80 -2.45 1.17
N LEU A 44 44.03 -2.98 1.06
CA LEU A 44 44.69 -3.25 -0.21
C LEU A 44 44.44 -4.72 -0.57
N ARG A 45 43.76 -4.95 -1.69
CA ARG A 45 43.51 -6.30 -2.20
C ARG A 45 44.34 -6.54 -3.44
N THR A 46 45.31 -7.44 -3.35
CA THR A 46 46.16 -7.83 -4.48
C THR A 46 45.65 -9.13 -5.10
N GLU A 47 45.77 -9.26 -6.42
CA GLU A 47 45.51 -10.55 -7.08
C GLU A 47 46.60 -11.57 -6.72
N LYS A 48 46.24 -12.84 -6.63
CA LYS A 48 47.16 -13.96 -6.31
C LYS A 48 48.31 -14.10 -7.33
N SER A 49 48.14 -13.53 -8.52
CA SER A 49 49.12 -13.50 -9.61
C SER A 49 50.28 -12.54 -9.37
N ILE A 50 50.20 -11.64 -8.37
CA ILE A 50 51.23 -10.65 -8.07
C ILE A 50 52.31 -11.26 -7.19
N PRO A 51 53.59 -11.29 -7.63
CA PRO A 51 54.67 -11.86 -6.83
C PRO A 51 54.94 -11.08 -5.53
N ASP A 52 55.23 -11.78 -4.43
CA ASP A 52 55.34 -11.23 -3.07
C ASP A 52 56.39 -10.10 -2.91
N ASN A 53 57.44 -10.13 -3.73
CA ASN A 53 58.47 -9.07 -3.72
C ASN A 53 57.91 -7.72 -4.18
N TYR A 54 56.98 -7.70 -5.14
CA TYR A 54 56.32 -6.47 -5.57
C TYR A 54 55.33 -5.93 -4.51
N ILE A 55 54.67 -6.82 -3.76
CA ILE A 55 53.79 -6.42 -2.65
C ILE A 55 54.63 -5.76 -1.55
N SER A 56 55.77 -6.36 -1.22
CA SER A 56 56.72 -5.85 -0.22
C SER A 56 57.26 -4.46 -0.59
N ASP A 57 57.61 -4.25 -1.86
CA ASP A 57 58.07 -2.94 -2.37
C ASP A 57 56.97 -1.86 -2.34
N ILE A 58 55.71 -2.25 -2.59
CA ILE A 58 54.56 -1.33 -2.48
C ILE A 58 54.32 -0.92 -1.02
N LEU A 59 54.36 -1.87 -0.09
CA LEU A 59 54.18 -1.62 1.34
C LEU A 59 55.32 -0.75 1.90
N ASN A 60 56.57 -0.99 1.49
CA ASN A 60 57.73 -0.19 1.92
C ASN A 60 57.67 1.27 1.43
N ASN A 61 57.01 1.53 0.30
CA ASN A 61 56.79 2.89 -0.21
C ASN A 61 55.58 3.60 0.43
N PHE A 62 54.70 2.87 1.12
CA PHE A 62 53.59 3.42 1.89
C PHE A 62 54.04 3.79 3.31
N LYS A 63 54.71 4.94 3.45
CA LYS A 63 55.01 5.52 4.76
C LYS A 63 53.76 6.18 5.34
N ILE A 64 53.08 5.51 6.26
CA ILE A 64 52.05 6.10 7.12
C ILE A 64 52.72 6.45 8.46
N ASP A 65 52.66 7.72 8.84
CA ASP A 65 53.10 8.13 10.18
C ASP A 65 52.16 7.47 11.21
N ASN A 66 52.73 6.66 12.12
CA ASN A 66 52.04 5.76 13.07
C ASN A 66 51.27 4.58 12.44
N PRO A 67 51.95 3.49 12.04
CA PRO A 67 51.28 2.24 11.71
C PRO A 67 50.65 1.63 12.97
N VAL A 68 49.32 1.58 13.00
CA VAL A 68 48.59 0.79 13.99
C VAL A 68 48.48 -0.64 13.43
N SER A 69 49.21 -1.58 14.03
CA SER A 69 49.02 -3.02 13.76
C SER A 69 47.77 -3.50 14.48
N VAL A 70 46.85 -4.15 13.75
CA VAL A 70 45.68 -4.81 14.32
C VAL A 70 45.98 -6.31 14.32
N ASP A 71 46.51 -6.81 15.44
CA ASP A 71 47.04 -8.18 15.53
C ASP A 71 45.98 -9.28 15.60
N THR A 72 44.69 -8.94 15.60
CA THR A 72 43.61 -9.94 15.58
C THR A 72 42.37 -9.41 14.86
N PHE A 73 42.22 -9.78 13.59
CA PHE A 73 40.91 -9.71 12.95
C PHE A 73 40.01 -10.77 13.59
N LYS A 74 39.09 -10.35 14.47
CA LYS A 74 37.90 -11.15 14.75
C LYS A 74 37.13 -11.23 13.44
N ILE A 75 37.05 -12.43 12.86
CA ILE A 75 36.32 -12.68 11.61
C ILE A 75 34.91 -12.12 11.77
N THR A 76 34.63 -11.02 11.08
CA THR A 76 33.29 -10.45 10.99
C THR A 76 32.59 -11.17 9.85
N THR A 77 31.64 -12.04 10.19
CA THR A 77 30.74 -12.64 9.20
C THR A 77 29.99 -11.52 8.49
N VAL A 78 30.02 -11.50 7.16
CA VAL A 78 29.30 -10.51 6.35
C VAL A 78 28.08 -11.20 5.75
N THR A 79 26.89 -10.74 6.11
CA THR A 79 25.64 -11.20 5.48
C THR A 79 25.43 -10.44 4.18
N VAL A 80 25.18 -11.17 3.09
CA VAL A 80 24.87 -10.60 1.77
C VAL A 80 23.49 -11.10 1.36
N ASP A 81 22.55 -10.18 1.20
CA ASP A 81 21.22 -10.50 0.71
C ASP A 81 21.20 -10.48 -0.83
N GLY A 82 20.54 -11.48 -1.42
CA GLY A 82 20.46 -11.67 -2.86
C GLY A 82 19.07 -12.10 -3.31
N LEU A 83 18.74 -11.82 -4.57
CA LEU A 83 17.50 -12.22 -5.22
C LEU A 83 17.80 -13.18 -6.37
N LEU A 84 17.13 -14.33 -6.39
CA LEU A 84 17.20 -15.34 -7.44
C LEU A 84 15.85 -15.41 -8.15
N THR A 85 15.82 -15.12 -9.45
CA THR A 85 14.61 -15.29 -10.28
C THR A 85 14.60 -16.71 -10.86
N ILE A 86 13.49 -17.42 -10.69
CA ILE A 86 13.32 -18.79 -11.21
C ILE A 86 12.42 -18.72 -12.45
N PRO A 87 12.99 -18.85 -13.66
CA PRO A 87 12.21 -18.74 -14.89
C PRO A 87 11.24 -19.93 -15.03
N GLY A 88 9.99 -19.65 -15.38
CA GLY A 88 8.97 -20.67 -15.68
C GLY A 88 8.21 -21.23 -14.48
N GLU A 89 8.54 -20.84 -13.24
CA GLU A 89 7.74 -21.20 -12.06
C GLU A 89 6.59 -20.19 -11.87
N VAL A 90 5.37 -20.71 -11.66
CA VAL A 90 4.20 -19.90 -11.35
C VAL A 90 4.22 -19.54 -9.86
N TYR A 91 4.13 -18.25 -9.55
CA TYR A 91 4.02 -17.82 -8.16
C TYR A 91 2.60 -18.07 -7.65
N TYR A 92 2.49 -18.85 -6.58
CA TYR A 92 1.25 -19.03 -5.83
C TYR A 92 1.29 -18.19 -4.56
N GLU A 93 0.15 -17.63 -4.15
CA GLU A 93 0.05 -16.82 -2.93
C GLU A 93 0.47 -17.61 -1.67
N SER A 94 0.28 -18.94 -1.68
CA SER A 94 0.76 -19.84 -0.63
C SER A 94 2.28 -19.80 -0.43
N LEU A 95 3.08 -19.38 -1.42
CA LEU A 95 4.53 -19.19 -1.31
C LEU A 95 4.92 -17.98 -0.45
N SER A 96 3.96 -17.13 -0.07
CA SER A 96 4.18 -16.08 0.94
C SER A 96 4.17 -16.62 2.37
N ASN A 97 3.57 -17.80 2.60
CA ASN A 97 3.48 -18.44 3.90
C ASN A 97 4.56 -19.53 4.06
N PRO A 98 5.57 -19.36 4.94
CA PRO A 98 6.64 -20.34 5.16
C PRO A 98 6.17 -21.72 5.65
N GLN A 99 4.93 -21.84 6.14
CA GLN A 99 4.35 -23.09 6.62
C GLN A 99 3.53 -23.84 5.56
N SER A 100 3.31 -23.25 4.39
CA SER A 100 2.52 -23.90 3.34
C SER A 100 3.28 -25.10 2.75
N ALA A 101 2.53 -26.08 2.24
CA ALA A 101 3.10 -27.25 1.59
C ALA A 101 3.88 -26.84 0.33
N GLU A 102 3.37 -25.85 -0.41
CA GLU A 102 3.98 -25.31 -1.62
C GLU A 102 5.29 -24.59 -1.34
N TYR A 103 5.34 -23.77 -0.26
CA TYR A 103 6.58 -23.12 0.17
C TYR A 103 7.63 -24.18 0.51
N MET A 104 7.27 -25.16 1.33
CA MET A 104 8.20 -26.18 1.79
C MET A 104 8.68 -27.07 0.63
N ALA A 105 7.82 -27.39 -0.33
CA ALA A 105 8.19 -28.13 -1.54
C ALA A 105 9.23 -27.35 -2.36
N LEU A 106 8.99 -26.07 -2.62
CA LEU A 106 9.91 -25.22 -3.39
C LEU A 106 11.22 -24.95 -2.65
N TYR A 107 11.15 -24.68 -1.34
CA TYR A 107 12.30 -24.51 -0.46
C TYR A 107 13.20 -25.75 -0.47
N ASN A 108 12.61 -26.93 -0.30
CA ASN A 108 13.34 -28.20 -0.29
C ASN A 108 13.92 -28.56 -1.65
N LYS A 109 13.32 -28.09 -2.75
CA LYS A 109 13.85 -28.23 -4.11
C LYS A 109 15.09 -27.33 -4.34
N LEU A 110 15.02 -26.07 -3.91
CA LEU A 110 16.02 -25.05 -4.26
C LEU A 110 17.21 -24.98 -3.30
N LEU A 111 16.97 -25.05 -1.99
CA LEU A 111 18.03 -24.88 -1.00
C LEU A 111 19.21 -25.85 -1.21
N PRO A 112 19.00 -27.16 -1.51
CA PRO A 112 20.11 -28.07 -1.78
C PRO A 112 20.93 -27.68 -3.00
N GLN A 113 20.27 -27.23 -4.08
CA GLN A 113 20.94 -26.81 -5.32
C GLN A 113 21.77 -25.54 -5.08
N MET A 114 21.20 -24.57 -4.35
CA MET A 114 21.91 -23.35 -3.97
C MET A 114 23.11 -23.67 -3.08
N LYS A 115 22.94 -24.52 -2.06
CA LYS A 115 24.05 -24.94 -1.19
C LYS A 115 25.19 -25.57 -1.99
N ALA A 116 24.88 -26.48 -2.92
CA ALA A 116 25.89 -27.11 -3.77
C ALA A 116 26.68 -26.11 -4.64
N LEU A 117 26.00 -25.06 -5.12
CA LEU A 117 26.63 -24.04 -5.95
C LEU A 117 27.47 -23.06 -5.11
N TYR A 118 26.92 -22.55 -4.02
CA TYR A 118 27.59 -21.54 -3.18
C TYR A 118 28.70 -22.12 -2.29
N SER A 119 28.64 -23.41 -1.94
CA SER A 119 29.73 -24.08 -1.22
C SER A 119 31.04 -24.14 -2.00
N THR A 120 31.03 -23.84 -3.30
CA THR A 120 32.24 -23.73 -4.12
C THR A 120 32.98 -22.39 -3.92
N LEU A 121 32.35 -21.40 -3.28
CA LEU A 121 32.96 -20.09 -3.04
C LEU A 121 33.83 -20.13 -1.78
N ASN A 122 35.08 -19.68 -1.91
CA ASN A 122 35.97 -19.53 -0.78
C ASN A 122 35.39 -18.52 0.23
N SER A 123 35.34 -18.89 1.51
CA SER A 123 34.80 -18.08 2.62
C SER A 123 33.26 -17.99 2.68
N PHE A 124 32.55 -18.92 2.02
CA PHE A 124 31.11 -19.06 2.18
C PHE A 124 30.78 -20.00 3.34
N ASP A 125 30.04 -19.50 4.34
CA ASP A 125 29.61 -20.30 5.49
C ASP A 125 28.25 -20.96 5.27
N ASN A 126 27.22 -20.18 4.94
CA ASN A 126 25.85 -20.69 4.87
C ASN A 126 24.97 -19.83 3.97
N ILE A 127 23.89 -20.42 3.46
CA ILE A 127 22.81 -19.75 2.72
C ILE A 127 21.46 -20.19 3.29
N ARG A 128 20.55 -19.22 3.38
CA ARG A 128 19.17 -19.44 3.78
C ARG A 128 18.27 -18.71 2.79
N ILE A 129 17.19 -19.36 2.38
CA ILE A 129 16.07 -18.70 1.70
C ILE A 129 15.22 -18.01 2.77
N THR A 130 15.07 -16.70 2.66
CA THR A 130 14.31 -15.89 3.62
C THR A 130 12.83 -15.76 3.25
N GLY A 131 12.49 -15.98 1.98
CA GLY A 131 11.11 -15.97 1.49
C GLY A 131 11.07 -16.18 -0.02
N PHE A 132 9.87 -16.41 -0.53
CA PHE A 132 9.57 -16.32 -1.96
C PHE A 132 8.67 -15.11 -2.16
N SER A 133 8.95 -14.34 -3.19
CA SER A 133 8.09 -13.23 -3.58
C SER A 133 7.87 -13.27 -5.08
N GLN A 134 6.71 -12.80 -5.51
CA GLN A 134 6.55 -12.38 -6.88
C GLN A 134 7.43 -11.13 -7.01
N ASN A 135 8.56 -11.24 -7.72
CA ASN A 135 9.47 -10.13 -7.94
C ASN A 135 8.81 -9.14 -8.91
N LYS A 136 7.79 -8.42 -8.44
CA LYS A 136 7.06 -7.39 -9.17
C LYS A 136 7.83 -6.08 -9.02
N THR A 137 9.07 -6.06 -9.51
CA THR A 137 9.80 -4.81 -9.68
C THR A 137 9.09 -4.00 -10.74
N ASN A 138 8.63 -2.82 -10.36
CA ASN A 138 7.97 -1.89 -11.26
C ASN A 138 8.91 -0.72 -11.46
N ASP A 139 9.14 -0.37 -12.72
CA ASP A 139 9.85 0.85 -13.01
C ASP A 139 9.00 2.03 -12.51
N VAL A 140 9.62 2.90 -11.74
CA VAL A 140 8.99 4.16 -11.34
C VAL A 140 8.94 5.04 -12.59
N THR A 141 7.73 5.37 -13.03
CA THR A 141 7.49 6.25 -14.18
C THR A 141 6.87 7.57 -13.74
N THR A 142 6.86 8.55 -14.64
CA THR A 142 6.10 9.79 -14.45
C THR A 142 4.61 9.50 -14.65
N GLY A 143 3.77 9.98 -13.72
CA GLY A 143 2.32 9.79 -13.75
C GLY A 143 1.57 10.89 -12.99
N THR A 144 0.37 10.57 -12.51
CA THR A 144 -0.47 11.47 -11.71
C THR A 144 0.11 11.73 -10.32
N GLU A 145 0.69 10.71 -9.69
CA GLU A 145 1.21 10.77 -8.32
C GLU A 145 2.72 11.12 -8.26
N SER A 146 3.45 10.96 -9.37
CA SER A 146 4.92 11.08 -9.39
C SER A 146 5.46 11.76 -10.65
N THR A 147 6.64 12.36 -10.54
CA THR A 147 7.41 12.87 -11.67
C THR A 147 8.84 12.35 -11.58
N VAL A 148 9.30 11.68 -12.63
CA VAL A 148 10.65 11.14 -12.73
C VAL A 148 11.45 12.02 -13.69
N THR A 149 12.52 12.62 -13.18
CA THR A 149 13.45 13.43 -13.96
C THR A 149 14.79 12.71 -14.06
N PRO A 150 15.06 12.01 -15.18
CA PRO A 150 16.36 11.39 -15.39
C PRO A 150 17.41 12.45 -15.74
N THR A 151 18.60 12.30 -15.18
CA THR A 151 19.82 13.01 -15.61
C THR A 151 20.89 12.00 -15.99
N SER A 152 22.03 12.45 -16.52
CA SER A 152 23.10 11.56 -16.98
C SER A 152 23.71 10.68 -15.89
N ARG A 153 23.52 11.01 -14.60
CA ARG A 153 24.09 10.26 -13.47
C ARG A 153 23.12 10.05 -12.29
N ASN A 154 22.01 10.78 -12.23
CA ASN A 154 21.07 10.74 -11.12
C ASN A 154 19.64 10.59 -11.66
N PHE A 155 18.77 9.95 -10.89
CA PHE A 155 17.32 10.00 -11.08
C PHE A 155 16.72 10.76 -9.91
N THR A 156 15.86 11.74 -10.21
CA THR A 156 15.06 12.40 -9.19
C THR A 156 13.61 11.97 -9.35
N VAL A 157 13.05 11.38 -8.30
CA VAL A 157 11.61 11.06 -8.22
C VAL A 157 10.98 12.06 -7.28
N VAL A 158 9.99 12.81 -7.78
CA VAL A 158 9.19 13.74 -7.00
C VAL A 158 7.79 13.15 -6.85
N LEU A 159 7.41 12.80 -5.62
CA LEU A 159 6.04 12.38 -5.30
C LEU A 159 5.20 13.62 -5.01
N ARG A 160 4.16 13.85 -5.82
CA ARG A 160 3.21 14.95 -5.64
C ARG A 160 2.08 14.55 -4.69
N GLN A 161 1.72 13.28 -4.73
CA GLN A 161 0.78 12.61 -3.85
C GLN A 161 1.34 11.21 -3.58
N ALA A 162 1.15 10.68 -2.37
CA ALA A 162 1.60 9.34 -2.02
C ALA A 162 0.40 8.52 -1.56
N SER A 163 0.15 7.42 -2.26
CA SER A 163 -0.77 6.35 -1.87
C SER A 163 0.00 5.14 -1.33
N GLU A 164 -0.73 4.15 -0.80
CA GLU A 164 -0.17 2.90 -0.24
C GLU A 164 0.74 2.15 -1.22
N VAL A 165 0.54 2.34 -2.53
CA VAL A 165 1.33 1.67 -3.57
C VAL A 165 2.78 2.14 -3.63
N TRP A 166 3.11 3.27 -3.00
CA TRP A 166 4.47 3.81 -2.94
C TRP A 166 5.28 3.24 -1.78
N GLU A 167 4.66 2.56 -0.83
CA GLU A 167 5.37 1.88 0.25
C GLU A 167 6.22 0.73 -0.29
N GLY A 168 7.47 0.62 0.18
CA GLY A 168 8.30 -0.54 -0.08
C GLY A 168 9.74 -0.22 -0.48
N LEU A 169 10.41 -1.23 -1.07
CA LEU A 169 11.83 -1.16 -1.39
C LEU A 169 12.06 -0.57 -2.78
N TYR A 170 12.75 0.58 -2.82
CA TYR A 170 13.19 1.22 -4.04
C TYR A 170 14.62 0.80 -4.35
N MET A 171 14.88 0.49 -5.61
CA MET A 171 16.21 0.10 -6.09
C MET A 171 16.61 0.95 -7.28
N CYS A 172 17.80 1.55 -7.21
CA CYS A 172 18.47 2.14 -8.35
C CYS A 172 19.53 1.18 -8.86
N VAL A 173 19.44 0.78 -10.13
CA VAL A 173 20.41 -0.10 -10.79
C VAL A 173 21.17 0.70 -11.83
N PHE A 174 22.46 0.91 -11.61
CA PHE A 174 23.35 1.54 -12.57
C PHE A 174 24.07 0.46 -13.39
N ASN A 175 23.85 0.46 -14.70
CA ASN A 175 24.50 -0.41 -15.67
C ASN A 175 25.51 0.41 -16.50
N PRO A 176 26.76 0.59 -16.04
CA PRO A 176 27.80 1.12 -16.89
C PRO A 176 28.01 0.16 -18.06
N LYS A 177 27.76 0.65 -19.28
CA LYS A 177 28.14 -0.06 -20.50
C LYS A 177 29.67 0.00 -20.61
N SER A 178 30.38 -1.01 -20.11
CA SER A 178 31.76 -1.28 -20.51
C SER A 178 31.83 -2.61 -21.25
N SER A 179 32.59 -2.64 -22.34
CA SER A 179 32.75 -3.80 -23.20
C SER A 179 33.16 -5.05 -22.41
N ASN A 180 32.38 -6.12 -22.59
CA ASN A 180 32.61 -7.51 -22.17
C ASN A 180 32.28 -7.88 -20.70
N VAL A 181 32.00 -6.93 -19.81
CA VAL A 181 31.53 -7.24 -18.43
C VAL A 181 30.45 -6.23 -18.02
N THR A 182 29.26 -6.72 -17.68
CA THR A 182 28.17 -5.89 -17.13
C THR A 182 28.24 -5.89 -15.61
N ILE A 183 28.91 -4.89 -15.02
CA ILE A 183 28.90 -4.71 -13.55
C ILE A 183 27.65 -3.92 -13.17
N LYS A 184 26.67 -4.54 -12.52
CA LYS A 184 25.47 -3.83 -12.04
C LYS A 184 25.73 -3.27 -10.64
N HIS A 185 25.79 -1.94 -10.51
CA HIS A 185 25.79 -1.32 -9.19
C HIS A 185 24.35 -1.11 -8.73
N LYS A 186 24.03 -1.57 -7.52
CA LYS A 186 22.69 -1.41 -6.92
C LYS A 186 22.79 -0.55 -5.68
N ALA A 187 21.90 0.43 -5.57
CA ALA A 187 21.59 1.13 -4.33
C ALA A 187 20.11 0.89 -4.03
N SER A 188 19.77 0.71 -2.76
CA SER A 188 18.38 0.50 -2.34
C SER A 188 18.05 1.31 -1.10
N ALA A 189 16.79 1.71 -1.00
CA ALA A 189 16.24 2.42 0.15
C ALA A 189 14.78 1.99 0.31
N THR A 190 14.32 1.86 1.56
CA THR A 190 12.90 1.62 1.84
C THR A 190 12.19 2.95 1.98
N LEU A 191 11.06 3.09 1.32
CA LEU A 191 10.15 4.21 1.48
C LEU A 191 8.97 3.74 2.31
N ASP A 192 8.76 4.41 3.44
CA ASP A 192 7.58 4.27 4.29
C ASP A 192 6.62 5.42 3.99
N ILE A 193 5.31 5.15 4.00
CA ILE A 193 4.27 6.12 3.64
C ILE A 193 3.30 6.28 4.81
N ALA A 194 3.25 7.49 5.37
CA ALA A 194 2.24 7.83 6.37
C ALA A 194 0.88 8.04 5.71
N LEU A 195 0.04 7.02 5.67
CA LEU A 195 -1.23 7.04 4.95
C LEU A 195 -2.31 7.86 5.68
N LEU A 196 -3.21 8.50 4.94
CA LEU A 196 -4.46 9.04 5.49
C LEU A 196 -5.58 8.01 5.29
N PRO A 197 -6.35 7.65 6.32
CA PRO A 197 -7.29 6.54 6.24
C PRO A 197 -8.51 6.91 5.39
N GLN A 198 -9.18 5.93 4.80
CA GLN A 198 -10.55 6.11 4.34
C GLN A 198 -11.50 5.83 5.50
N ILE A 199 -12.31 6.81 5.89
CA ILE A 199 -13.11 6.74 7.11
C ILE A 199 -14.58 6.47 6.74
N ASP A 200 -15.11 5.37 7.23
CA ASP A 200 -16.55 5.10 7.25
C ASP A 200 -17.14 5.51 8.60
N ILE A 201 -17.92 6.59 8.62
CA ILE A 201 -18.59 7.10 9.83
C ILE A 201 -20.09 6.79 9.82
N SER A 202 -20.62 6.36 10.97
CA SER A 202 -22.05 6.09 11.17
C SER A 202 -22.46 6.26 12.63
N SER A 203 -23.76 6.40 12.87
CA SER A 203 -24.35 6.48 14.21
C SER A 203 -25.44 5.43 14.42
N THR A 204 -25.62 4.98 15.67
CA THR A 204 -26.69 4.07 16.09
C THR A 204 -27.33 4.58 17.38
N PRO A 205 -28.64 4.86 17.41
CA PRO A 205 -29.54 4.88 16.25
C PRO A 205 -29.15 5.98 15.24
N GLN A 206 -29.38 5.75 13.94
CA GLN A 206 -29.14 6.76 12.90
C GLN A 206 -30.10 7.95 13.03
N PHE A 207 -31.30 7.69 13.57
CA PHE A 207 -32.37 8.66 13.75
C PHE A 207 -32.91 8.54 15.19
N PRO A 208 -32.33 9.25 16.17
CA PRO A 208 -32.86 9.31 17.52
C PRO A 208 -34.33 9.75 17.52
N ASP A 209 -35.19 9.02 18.23
CA ASP A 209 -36.64 9.22 18.19
C ASP A 209 -37.16 9.93 19.46
N CYS A 210 -37.40 11.23 19.34
CA CYS A 210 -38.01 12.06 20.36
C CYS A 210 -39.52 12.25 20.15
N SER A 211 -40.15 11.53 19.20
CA SER A 211 -41.55 11.82 18.81
C SER A 211 -42.59 11.47 19.88
N MET A 212 -42.27 10.56 20.79
CA MET A 212 -43.15 10.13 21.89
C MET A 212 -42.67 10.62 23.27
N VAL A 213 -41.65 11.47 23.29
CA VAL A 213 -41.07 11.98 24.53
C VAL A 213 -41.94 13.09 25.10
N GLN A 214 -42.47 12.89 26.30
CA GLN A 214 -43.26 13.90 27.02
C GLN A 214 -42.39 14.84 27.88
N ASN A 215 -41.20 14.38 28.28
CA ASN A 215 -40.26 15.17 29.06
C ASN A 215 -39.19 15.76 28.13
N GLU A 216 -39.21 17.07 27.91
CA GLU A 216 -38.28 17.77 27.01
C GLU A 216 -36.81 17.60 27.43
N ASP A 217 -36.50 17.30 28.69
CA ASP A 217 -35.13 17.07 29.17
C ASP A 217 -34.60 15.67 28.87
N THR A 218 -35.40 14.81 28.22
CA THR A 218 -34.99 13.45 27.86
C THR A 218 -33.80 13.49 26.89
N ARG A 219 -32.83 12.63 27.17
CA ARG A 219 -31.62 12.44 26.35
C ARG A 219 -31.63 11.06 25.72
N ILE A 220 -31.32 10.98 24.44
CA ILE A 220 -31.21 9.72 23.71
C ILE A 220 -29.74 9.39 23.55
N LEU A 221 -29.34 8.20 24.00
CA LEU A 221 -28.00 7.67 23.80
C LEU A 221 -27.77 7.37 22.31
N VAL A 222 -26.65 7.84 21.78
CA VAL A 222 -26.21 7.58 20.41
C VAL A 222 -24.76 7.12 20.43
N THR A 223 -24.51 5.96 19.86
CA THR A 223 -23.15 5.45 19.62
C THR A 223 -22.72 5.84 18.22
N VAL A 224 -21.63 6.61 18.11
CA VAL A 224 -20.99 6.95 16.85
C VAL A 224 -19.78 6.05 16.65
N GLN A 225 -19.61 5.54 15.43
CA GLN A 225 -18.49 4.71 15.06
C GLN A 225 -17.78 5.24 13.82
N CYS A 226 -16.45 5.25 13.86
CA CYS A 226 -15.58 5.48 12.72
C CYS A 226 -14.78 4.21 12.44
N GLU A 227 -14.98 3.64 11.26
CA GLU A 227 -14.32 2.43 10.80
C GLU A 227 -13.32 2.75 9.71
N ILE A 228 -12.14 2.16 9.83
CA ILE A 228 -11.05 2.27 8.86
C ILE A 228 -10.52 0.86 8.54
N ASN A 229 -9.86 0.69 7.40
CA ASN A 229 -9.16 -0.55 7.09
C ASN A 229 -8.04 -0.80 8.12
N ASN A 230 -7.83 -2.07 8.49
CA ASN A 230 -6.74 -2.46 9.38
C ASN A 230 -5.42 -2.44 8.59
N ILE A 231 -4.73 -1.29 8.63
CA ILE A 231 -3.44 -1.05 7.99
C ILE A 231 -2.34 -0.85 9.05
N ALA A 232 -1.06 -0.90 8.64
CA ALA A 232 0.08 -0.82 9.55
C ALA A 232 0.27 0.56 10.23
N GLU A 233 -0.36 1.62 9.70
CA GLU A 233 -0.28 2.98 10.23
C GLU A 233 -1.01 3.11 11.58
N ASN A 234 -0.34 3.71 12.58
CA ASN A 234 -0.93 3.95 13.88
C ASN A 234 -1.47 5.38 13.98
N TYR A 235 -2.79 5.52 14.02
CA TYR A 235 -3.47 6.81 14.05
C TYR A 235 -3.76 7.29 15.47
N GLN A 236 -3.48 8.57 15.73
CA GLN A 236 -4.08 9.27 16.85
C GLN A 236 -5.49 9.72 16.47
N VAL A 237 -6.51 9.24 17.19
CA VAL A 237 -7.92 9.56 16.92
C VAL A 237 -8.45 10.52 17.97
N THR A 238 -9.02 11.63 17.52
CA THR A 238 -9.72 12.61 18.36
C THR A 238 -11.16 12.77 17.90
N TRP A 239 -12.02 13.22 18.82
CA TRP A 239 -13.44 13.42 18.57
C TRP A 239 -13.83 14.84 18.88
N SER A 240 -14.66 15.43 18.03
CA SER A 240 -15.33 16.69 18.30
C SER A 240 -16.83 16.53 18.12
N THR A 241 -17.58 17.25 18.94
CA THR A 241 -19.03 17.13 19.04
C THR A 241 -19.68 18.50 19.02
N THR A 242 -20.75 18.66 18.25
CA THR A 242 -21.55 19.89 18.21
C THR A 242 -23.01 19.55 18.51
N HIS A 243 -23.64 20.30 19.41
CA HIS A 243 -25.03 20.09 19.85
C HIS A 243 -25.32 18.66 20.35
N THR A 244 -24.30 17.99 20.87
CA THR A 244 -24.41 16.77 21.70
C THR A 244 -23.70 17.03 23.02
N GLU A 245 -23.98 16.20 24.02
CA GLU A 245 -23.21 16.24 25.26
C GLU A 245 -21.84 15.60 25.09
N SER A 246 -20.95 15.84 26.07
CA SER A 246 -19.58 15.34 26.05
C SER A 246 -19.52 13.81 25.86
N PRO A 247 -18.56 13.29 25.09
CA PRO A 247 -18.39 11.85 24.89
C PRO A 247 -18.23 11.12 26.23
N LEU A 248 -19.05 10.09 26.44
CA LEU A 248 -19.12 9.35 27.70
C LEU A 248 -18.04 8.27 27.80
N ASN A 249 -17.73 7.61 26.68
CA ASN A 249 -16.78 6.49 26.60
C ASN A 249 -16.10 6.48 25.23
N ASN A 250 -14.84 6.03 25.18
CA ASN A 250 -14.13 5.69 23.93
C ASN A 250 -13.77 4.20 23.94
N ARG A 251 -14.07 3.49 22.85
CA ARG A 251 -13.75 2.07 22.67
C ARG A 251 -13.13 1.85 21.29
N THR A 252 -12.20 0.92 21.21
CA THR A 252 -11.58 0.51 19.95
C THR A 252 -11.71 -1.00 19.82
N ASP A 253 -12.27 -1.44 18.69
CA ASP A 253 -12.44 -2.85 18.35
C ASP A 253 -11.62 -3.16 17.09
N VAL A 254 -10.72 -4.13 17.18
CA VAL A 254 -9.84 -4.53 16.06
C VAL A 254 -10.33 -5.85 15.50
N THR A 255 -10.64 -5.88 14.21
CA THR A 255 -10.93 -7.10 13.45
C THR A 255 -9.78 -7.41 12.50
N SER A 256 -9.82 -8.57 11.81
CA SER A 256 -8.79 -8.92 10.83
C SER A 256 -8.68 -7.91 9.67
N ASN A 257 -9.78 -7.23 9.33
CA ASN A 257 -9.85 -6.39 8.12
C ASN A 257 -10.11 -4.91 8.43
N SER A 258 -10.67 -4.58 9.59
CA SER A 258 -11.00 -3.19 9.96
C SER A 258 -10.76 -2.89 11.44
N ILE A 259 -10.49 -1.61 11.72
CA ILE A 259 -10.41 -1.04 13.08
C ILE A 259 -11.60 -0.12 13.26
N ILE A 260 -12.37 -0.33 14.32
CA ILE A 260 -13.59 0.42 14.62
C ILE A 260 -13.39 1.21 15.90
N TYR A 261 -13.45 2.54 15.81
CA TYR A 261 -13.42 3.46 16.93
C TYR A 261 -14.84 3.90 17.27
N ARG A 262 -15.22 3.83 18.54
CA ARG A 262 -16.58 4.11 19.01
C ARG A 262 -16.59 5.12 20.14
N ILE A 263 -17.54 6.05 20.07
CA ILE A 263 -17.90 6.90 21.19
C ILE A 263 -19.39 6.86 21.47
N ASP A 264 -19.74 6.95 22.74
CA ASP A 264 -21.12 7.15 23.18
C ASP A 264 -21.31 8.64 23.49
N THR A 265 -22.38 9.24 22.95
CA THR A 265 -22.80 10.60 23.25
C THR A 265 -24.32 10.63 23.42
N THR A 266 -24.88 11.75 23.88
CA THR A 266 -26.33 11.91 24.02
C THR A 266 -26.83 13.09 23.22
N VAL A 267 -28.03 12.91 22.68
CA VAL A 267 -28.74 13.93 21.92
C VAL A 267 -29.95 14.41 22.71
N SER A 268 -30.11 15.73 22.76
CA SER A 268 -31.20 16.43 23.45
C SER A 268 -32.49 16.38 22.64
N CYS A 269 -33.60 16.00 23.27
CA CYS A 269 -34.93 16.11 22.65
C CYS A 269 -35.49 17.53 22.64
N ARG A 270 -34.81 18.49 23.29
CA ARG A 270 -35.19 19.90 23.37
C ARG A 270 -34.56 20.75 22.28
N ASP A 271 -33.29 20.50 21.99
CA ASP A 271 -32.52 21.32 21.05
C ASP A 271 -32.86 20.92 19.61
N SER A 272 -33.38 21.84 18.81
CA SER A 272 -33.66 21.62 17.39
C SER A 272 -32.43 21.76 16.50
N GLU A 273 -31.28 22.11 17.08
CA GLU A 273 -30.01 22.25 16.38
C GLU A 273 -29.51 20.89 15.92
N LYS A 274 -28.81 20.86 14.79
CA LYS A 274 -28.42 19.60 14.13
C LYS A 274 -27.20 19.02 14.86
N PRO A 275 -27.34 17.91 15.61
CA PRO A 275 -26.23 17.31 16.31
C PRO A 275 -25.25 16.70 15.31
N THR A 276 -23.97 16.97 15.50
CA THR A 276 -22.90 16.46 14.66
C THR A 276 -21.76 15.90 15.51
N VAL A 277 -21.17 14.83 14.99
CA VAL A 277 -19.99 14.20 15.59
C VAL A 277 -18.96 14.01 14.50
N THR A 278 -17.73 14.41 14.78
CA THR A 278 -16.59 14.30 13.89
C THR A 278 -15.51 13.46 14.55
N CYS A 279 -14.98 12.48 13.83
CA CYS A 279 -13.72 11.83 14.18
C CYS A 279 -12.61 12.38 13.29
N THR A 280 -11.47 12.65 13.91
CA THR A 280 -10.26 13.14 13.25
C THR A 280 -9.15 12.14 13.50
N PHE A 281 -8.57 11.64 12.41
CA PHE A 281 -7.42 10.75 12.40
C PHE A 281 -6.19 11.55 12.06
N MET A 282 -5.15 11.44 12.89
CA MET A 282 -3.85 12.05 12.66
C MET A 282 -2.80 10.95 12.52
N ASN A 283 -2.03 10.99 11.43
CA ASN A 283 -0.93 10.04 11.18
C ASN A 283 0.37 10.47 11.88
N ILE A 284 1.43 9.67 11.75
CA ILE A 284 2.75 9.96 12.38
C ILE A 284 3.42 11.25 11.91
N LEU A 285 3.01 11.79 10.75
CA LEU A 285 3.50 13.06 10.20
C LEU A 285 2.61 14.25 10.57
N SER A 286 1.69 14.07 11.52
CA SER A 286 0.73 15.10 11.95
C SER A 286 -0.19 15.59 10.82
N GLN A 287 -0.46 14.73 9.83
CA GLN A 287 -1.45 15.01 8.79
C GLN A 287 -2.80 14.48 9.24
N GLU A 288 -3.85 15.27 9.00
CA GLU A 288 -5.19 14.96 9.50
C GLU A 288 -6.16 14.61 8.37
N ARG A 289 -7.05 13.66 8.67
CA ARG A 289 -8.27 13.42 7.90
C ARG A 289 -9.44 13.25 8.86
N ASN A 290 -10.56 13.86 8.52
CA ASN A 290 -11.77 13.82 9.34
C ASN A 290 -12.96 13.26 8.58
N ALA A 291 -13.94 12.76 9.34
CA ALA A 291 -15.25 12.41 8.85
C ALA A 291 -16.30 12.86 9.85
N THR A 292 -17.41 13.38 9.33
CA THR A 292 -18.50 13.94 10.14
C THR A 292 -19.80 13.23 9.85
N VAL A 293 -20.53 12.87 10.89
CA VAL A 293 -21.89 12.35 10.80
C VAL A 293 -22.86 13.37 11.36
N ASN A 294 -23.92 13.64 10.59
CA ASN A 294 -25.07 14.41 11.05
C ASN A 294 -26.07 13.43 11.65
N ILE A 295 -26.63 13.77 12.82
CA ILE A 295 -27.55 12.89 13.56
C ILE A 295 -28.98 13.47 13.50
N PRO A 296 -29.76 13.17 12.46
CA PRO A 296 -31.11 13.72 12.30
C PRO A 296 -32.11 13.15 13.32
N VAL A 297 -32.49 13.98 14.29
CA VAL A 297 -33.46 13.64 15.36
C VAL A 297 -34.90 13.75 14.87
N ILE A 298 -35.73 12.77 15.19
CA ILE A 298 -37.17 12.78 14.91
C ILE A 298 -37.90 13.42 16.09
N TYR A 299 -38.32 14.68 15.96
CA TYR A 299 -39.12 15.37 16.98
C TYR A 299 -40.62 15.13 16.79
N GLN A 300 -41.46 15.52 17.75
CA GLN A 300 -42.92 15.27 17.77
C GLN A 300 -43.67 15.68 16.50
N ASN A 301 -43.25 16.76 15.83
CA ASN A 301 -43.86 17.24 14.59
C ASN A 301 -43.09 16.84 13.31
N SER A 302 -42.04 16.03 13.43
CA SER A 302 -41.27 15.59 12.27
C SER A 302 -42.01 14.48 11.52
N ASN A 303 -42.07 14.60 10.20
CA ASN A 303 -42.44 13.46 9.36
C ASN A 303 -41.32 12.40 9.41
N SER A 304 -41.71 11.13 9.48
CA SER A 304 -40.78 10.00 9.52
C SER A 304 -41.35 8.78 8.81
N CYS A 305 -40.51 8.02 8.14
CA CYS A 305 -40.86 6.74 7.56
C CYS A 305 -40.86 5.68 8.66
N LYS A 306 -41.84 4.78 8.64
CA LYS A 306 -41.89 3.62 9.54
C LYS A 306 -40.75 2.66 9.19
N ALA A 307 -40.34 1.86 10.16
CA ALA A 307 -39.41 0.77 9.91
C ALA A 307 -39.97 -0.18 8.84
N ASP A 308 -39.10 -0.64 7.93
CA ASP A 308 -39.45 -1.51 6.81
C ASP A 308 -38.36 -2.59 6.63
N GLY A 309 -38.65 -3.82 7.05
CA GLY A 309 -37.64 -4.88 7.11
C GLY A 309 -36.52 -4.53 8.09
N ASP A 310 -35.28 -4.48 7.59
CA ASP A 310 -34.10 -4.06 8.36
C ASP A 310 -33.79 -2.56 8.25
N TRP A 311 -34.62 -1.79 7.53
CA TRP A 311 -34.55 -0.33 7.53
C TRP A 311 -35.13 0.24 8.83
N PRO A 312 -34.34 1.01 9.62
CA PRO A 312 -34.82 1.60 10.86
C PRO A 312 -35.83 2.71 10.56
N LYS A 313 -36.62 3.13 11.55
CA LYS A 313 -37.40 4.37 11.47
C LYS A 313 -36.47 5.52 11.08
N ALA A 314 -36.87 6.36 10.12
CA ALA A 314 -36.02 7.44 9.60
C ALA A 314 -36.76 8.76 9.46
N LYS A 315 -36.05 9.86 9.69
CA LYS A 315 -36.56 11.22 9.51
C LYS A 315 -36.78 11.50 8.02
N ALA A 316 -37.90 12.13 7.69
CA ALA A 316 -38.18 12.59 6.33
C ALA A 316 -37.07 13.51 5.81
N GLU A 317 -36.80 13.42 4.50
CA GLU A 317 -35.77 14.15 3.76
C GLU A 317 -34.32 13.70 4.05
N PHE A 318 -34.14 12.66 4.86
CA PHE A 318 -32.83 12.08 5.13
C PHE A 318 -32.71 10.65 4.56
N GLN A 319 -31.46 10.29 4.23
CA GLN A 319 -31.12 8.95 3.77
C GLN A 319 -30.72 8.08 4.95
N ALA A 320 -31.36 6.93 5.09
CA ALA A 320 -30.85 5.84 5.93
C ALA A 320 -29.77 5.10 5.16
N VAL A 321 -28.72 4.69 5.85
CA VAL A 321 -27.56 4.02 5.26
C VAL A 321 -27.30 2.73 6.02
N LEU A 322 -27.30 1.60 5.33
CA LEU A 322 -26.97 0.31 5.92
C LEU A 322 -25.79 -0.31 5.19
N LYS A 323 -25.03 -1.14 5.88
CA LYS A 323 -24.06 -2.00 5.22
C LYS A 323 -24.79 -3.05 4.39
N CYS A 324 -24.13 -3.51 3.34
CA CYS A 324 -24.60 -4.66 2.57
C CYS A 324 -24.69 -5.91 3.47
N LYS A 325 -25.73 -6.71 3.29
CA LYS A 325 -25.90 -7.99 4.03
C LYS A 325 -24.83 -8.99 3.62
N ASP A 326 -24.59 -9.06 2.31
CA ASP A 326 -23.57 -9.90 1.69
C ASP A 326 -22.67 -9.01 0.82
N GLY A 327 -21.39 -8.91 1.16
CA GLY A 327 -20.39 -8.16 0.39
C GLY A 327 -20.00 -6.79 0.95
N ILE A 328 -19.12 -6.10 0.21
CA ILE A 328 -18.55 -4.80 0.59
C ILE A 328 -19.36 -3.69 -0.07
N GLY A 329 -19.81 -2.72 0.71
CA GLY A 329 -20.53 -1.55 0.21
C GLY A 329 -21.63 -1.09 1.16
N LYS A 330 -22.48 -0.20 0.65
CA LYS A 330 -23.61 0.36 1.39
C LYS A 330 -24.87 0.33 0.54
N ARG A 331 -25.99 0.09 1.20
CA ARG A 331 -27.33 0.29 0.66
C ARG A 331 -27.93 1.53 1.31
N LYS A 332 -28.68 2.31 0.54
CA LYS A 332 -29.28 3.58 0.97
C LYS A 332 -30.75 3.64 0.60
N ARG A 333 -31.58 4.21 1.47
CA ARG A 333 -32.97 4.57 1.14
C ARG A 333 -33.25 5.98 1.64
N LEU A 334 -33.89 6.78 0.77
CA LEU A 334 -34.37 8.11 1.13
C LEU A 334 -35.75 7.99 1.76
N CYS A 335 -35.95 8.59 2.93
CA CYS A 335 -37.28 8.76 3.50
C CYS A 335 -37.93 10.03 2.92
N LEU A 336 -39.08 9.91 2.26
CA LEU A 336 -39.77 11.04 1.64
C LEU A 336 -40.66 11.77 2.65
N ASN A 337 -40.96 13.05 2.38
CA ASN A 337 -41.80 13.88 3.26
C ASN A 337 -43.25 13.36 3.41
N ASN A 338 -43.72 12.57 2.44
CA ASN A 338 -45.00 11.87 2.51
C ASN A 338 -44.98 10.61 3.40
N ARG A 339 -43.89 10.36 4.14
CA ARG A 339 -43.70 9.23 5.07
C ARG A 339 -43.52 7.85 4.40
N TYR A 340 -43.25 7.82 3.10
CA TYR A 340 -42.92 6.61 2.36
C TYR A 340 -41.42 6.52 2.06
N TRP A 341 -40.90 5.30 2.00
CA TRP A 341 -39.54 5.04 1.53
C TRP A 341 -39.48 5.16 0.02
N ASN A 342 -38.41 5.77 -0.47
CA ASN A 342 -38.02 5.64 -1.86
C ASN A 342 -37.39 4.26 -2.13
N ASP A 343 -37.14 3.97 -3.41
CA ASP A 343 -36.45 2.76 -3.82
C ASP A 343 -35.04 2.67 -3.21
N GLU A 344 -34.62 1.43 -2.98
CA GLU A 344 -33.29 1.12 -2.44
C GLU A 344 -32.21 1.34 -3.49
N ILE A 345 -31.24 2.18 -3.14
CA ILE A 345 -30.01 2.36 -3.90
C ILE A 345 -28.95 1.46 -3.28
N SER A 346 -28.59 0.38 -3.97
CA SER A 346 -27.59 -0.58 -3.52
C SER A 346 -26.27 -0.39 -4.28
N ASN A 347 -25.18 -0.17 -3.54
CA ASN A 347 -23.80 -0.12 -4.07
C ASN A 347 -22.97 -1.29 -3.52
N CYS A 348 -23.59 -2.46 -3.35
CA CYS A 348 -22.91 -3.67 -2.89
C CYS A 348 -22.04 -4.24 -4.02
N ASN A 349 -20.78 -4.59 -3.72
CA ASN A 349 -19.73 -5.10 -4.63
C ASN A 349 -18.79 -4.06 -5.27
N LEU A 350 -18.77 -2.83 -4.76
CA LEU A 350 -17.88 -1.79 -5.27
C LEU A 350 -16.58 -1.70 -4.46
N ALA A 351 -15.61 -2.56 -4.77
CA ALA A 351 -14.22 -2.38 -4.33
C ALA A 351 -13.45 -1.61 -5.42
N ILE A 352 -13.53 -0.28 -5.40
CA ILE A 352 -12.62 0.56 -6.20
C ILE A 352 -11.42 0.87 -5.33
N GLY A 353 -10.28 0.28 -5.68
CA GLY A 353 -9.02 0.53 -4.99
C GLY A 353 -8.01 -0.55 -5.31
N LEU A 354 -7.59 -0.68 -6.58
CA LEU A 354 -6.48 -1.55 -6.94
C LEU A 354 -5.67 -0.90 -8.07
N GLY A 355 -4.59 -0.20 -7.69
CA GLY A 355 -3.36 0.10 -8.46
C GLY A 355 -3.41 0.32 -9.98
N SER A 356 -2.29 0.05 -10.67
CA SER A 356 -2.17 0.27 -12.12
C SER A 356 -2.99 -0.75 -12.94
N VAL A 357 -3.61 -0.28 -14.02
CA VAL A 357 -4.57 -1.06 -14.82
C VAL A 357 -3.94 -2.31 -15.46
N GLU A 358 -2.66 -2.27 -15.79
CA GLU A 358 -1.94 -3.41 -16.39
C GLU A 358 -1.84 -4.61 -15.44
N LYS A 359 -1.87 -4.36 -14.13
CA LYS A 359 -1.73 -5.39 -13.10
C LYS A 359 -3.05 -5.90 -12.58
N ASN A 360 -4.07 -5.06 -12.61
CA ASN A 360 -5.35 -5.32 -11.98
C ASN A 360 -6.45 -5.61 -12.98
N ALA A 361 -6.21 -5.43 -14.29
CA ALA A 361 -7.18 -5.79 -15.32
C ALA A 361 -7.63 -7.25 -15.24
N GLY A 362 -6.72 -8.17 -14.91
CA GLY A 362 -7.07 -9.58 -14.68
C GLY A 362 -8.10 -9.75 -13.57
N ASP A 363 -7.79 -9.23 -12.38
CA ASP A 363 -8.67 -9.34 -11.22
C ASP A 363 -9.99 -8.56 -11.41
N ILE A 364 -9.93 -7.38 -12.04
CA ILE A 364 -11.11 -6.56 -12.32
C ILE A 364 -12.04 -7.30 -13.29
N PHE A 365 -11.54 -7.78 -14.43
CA PHE A 365 -12.36 -8.50 -15.39
C PHE A 365 -12.84 -9.85 -14.85
N SER A 366 -12.01 -10.58 -14.12
CA SER A 366 -12.41 -11.85 -13.50
C SER A 366 -13.51 -11.67 -12.44
N ARG A 367 -13.39 -10.64 -11.59
CA ARG A 367 -14.44 -10.29 -10.60
C ARG A 367 -15.69 -9.77 -11.26
N LEU A 368 -15.57 -8.95 -12.30
CA LEU A 368 -16.71 -8.46 -13.07
C LEU A 368 -17.44 -9.64 -13.75
N ASN A 369 -16.69 -10.57 -14.34
CA ASN A 369 -17.24 -11.77 -14.96
C ASN A 369 -17.99 -12.61 -13.93
N SER A 370 -17.37 -12.87 -12.78
CA SER A 370 -18.00 -13.60 -11.68
C SER A 370 -19.26 -12.91 -11.15
N SER A 371 -19.24 -11.58 -11.07
CA SER A 371 -20.37 -10.77 -10.57
C SER A 371 -21.54 -10.72 -11.57
N THR A 372 -21.23 -10.74 -12.87
CA THR A 372 -22.24 -10.69 -13.95
C THR A 372 -22.74 -12.08 -14.36
N PHE A 373 -22.01 -13.14 -14.03
CA PHE A 373 -22.38 -14.52 -14.37
C PHE A 373 -23.69 -14.99 -13.73
N THR A 374 -24.09 -14.40 -12.59
CA THR A 374 -25.34 -14.74 -11.92
C THR A 374 -26.41 -13.68 -12.22
N PRO A 375 -27.49 -13.99 -12.96
CA PRO A 375 -28.48 -12.99 -13.33
C PRO A 375 -29.11 -12.27 -12.13
N ASN A 376 -29.26 -12.97 -11.00
CA ASN A 376 -29.84 -12.41 -9.77
C ASN A 376 -28.94 -11.39 -9.05
N SER A 377 -27.62 -11.37 -9.31
CA SER A 377 -26.71 -10.38 -8.70
C SER A 377 -26.64 -9.06 -9.48
N ILE A 378 -27.08 -9.05 -10.75
CA ILE A 378 -27.00 -7.87 -11.63
C ILE A 378 -28.35 -7.39 -12.18
N ASN A 379 -29.47 -7.92 -11.67
CA ASN A 379 -30.83 -7.63 -12.14
C ASN A 379 -31.38 -6.22 -11.81
N THR A 380 -30.52 -5.24 -11.52
CA THR A 380 -30.93 -3.85 -11.29
C THR A 380 -30.24 -2.92 -12.28
N TYR A 381 -30.91 -1.83 -12.67
CA TYR A 381 -30.34 -0.80 -13.53
C TYR A 381 -29.01 -0.25 -12.97
N ALA A 382 -28.92 -0.06 -11.66
CA ALA A 382 -27.70 0.41 -11.02
C ALA A 382 -26.52 -0.57 -11.20
N ASN A 383 -26.76 -1.87 -11.05
CA ASN A 383 -25.70 -2.89 -11.22
C ASN A 383 -25.26 -2.99 -12.68
N ILE A 384 -26.20 -2.90 -13.62
CA ILE A 384 -25.91 -2.88 -15.06
C ILE A 384 -25.09 -1.63 -15.40
N ASN A 385 -25.55 -0.45 -14.99
CA ASN A 385 -24.88 0.82 -15.26
C ASN A 385 -23.48 0.87 -14.62
N ALA A 386 -23.32 0.35 -13.40
CA ALA A 386 -22.02 0.22 -12.75
C ALA A 386 -21.09 -0.72 -13.52
N SER A 387 -21.59 -1.86 -13.99
CA SER A 387 -20.81 -2.82 -14.79
C SER A 387 -20.36 -2.21 -16.12
N VAL A 388 -21.24 -1.48 -16.80
CA VAL A 388 -20.91 -0.71 -18.01
C VAL A 388 -19.87 0.38 -17.71
N SER A 389 -20.00 1.07 -16.57
CA SER A 389 -19.05 2.10 -16.13
C SER A 389 -17.67 1.51 -15.87
N ILE A 390 -17.57 0.31 -15.27
CA ILE A 390 -16.30 -0.41 -15.10
C ILE A 390 -15.68 -0.74 -16.46
N LEU A 391 -16.45 -1.31 -17.39
CA LEU A 391 -15.96 -1.63 -18.74
C LEU A 391 -15.48 -0.37 -19.48
N SER A 392 -16.24 0.73 -19.41
CA SER A 392 -15.88 2.01 -20.02
C SER A 392 -14.64 2.63 -19.40
N THR A 393 -14.53 2.60 -18.07
CA THR A 393 -13.35 3.09 -17.35
C THR A 393 -12.12 2.29 -17.72
N MET A 394 -12.22 0.96 -17.73
CA MET A 394 -11.13 0.08 -18.15
C MET A 394 -10.70 0.36 -19.58
N TYR A 395 -11.64 0.50 -20.51
CA TYR A 395 -11.35 0.86 -21.91
C TYR A 395 -10.59 2.19 -22.02
N ASN A 396 -11.07 3.23 -21.33
CA ASN A 396 -10.44 4.55 -21.35
C ASN A 396 -9.02 4.51 -20.77
N VAL A 397 -8.81 3.78 -19.67
CA VAL A 397 -7.49 3.69 -19.05
C VAL A 397 -6.52 2.84 -19.87
N ILE A 398 -6.98 1.75 -20.49
CA ILE A 398 -6.18 0.95 -21.43
C ILE A 398 -5.72 1.82 -22.61
N ASN A 399 -6.64 2.59 -23.21
CA ASN A 399 -6.33 3.47 -24.35
C ASN A 399 -5.45 4.67 -23.99
N ALA A 400 -5.58 5.18 -22.76
CA ALA A 400 -4.74 6.26 -22.25
C ALA A 400 -3.36 5.76 -21.78
N SER A 401 -3.12 4.45 -21.72
CA SER A 401 -1.85 3.89 -21.29
C SER A 401 -0.73 4.24 -22.29
N GLN A 402 0.37 4.79 -21.79
CA GLN A 402 1.51 5.18 -22.64
C GLN A 402 2.31 3.97 -23.17
N ASN A 403 1.99 2.76 -22.72
CA ASN A 403 2.76 1.54 -22.99
C ASN A 403 2.12 0.62 -24.05
N ASN A 404 1.06 1.05 -24.75
CA ASN A 404 0.28 0.20 -25.66
C ASN A 404 -0.13 -1.11 -24.98
N TYR A 405 -0.65 -1.03 -23.75
CA TYR A 405 -1.07 -2.22 -23.02
C TYR A 405 -2.19 -2.93 -23.77
N THR A 406 -1.97 -4.20 -24.11
CA THR A 406 -2.97 -5.07 -24.72
C THR A 406 -3.43 -6.11 -23.72
N LEU A 407 -4.75 -6.36 -23.70
CA LEU A 407 -5.30 -7.44 -22.90
C LEU A 407 -4.79 -8.78 -23.43
N ASN A 408 -4.39 -9.65 -22.50
CA ASN A 408 -4.16 -11.05 -22.85
C ASN A 408 -5.49 -11.78 -23.08
N ASP A 409 -5.42 -12.99 -23.66
CA ASP A 409 -6.59 -13.76 -24.04
C ASP A 409 -7.56 -14.03 -22.87
N ALA A 410 -7.03 -14.28 -21.66
CA ALA A 410 -7.86 -14.54 -20.49
C ALA A 410 -8.62 -13.28 -20.05
N GLN A 411 -7.93 -12.15 -19.99
CA GLN A 411 -8.53 -10.85 -19.65
C GLN A 411 -9.57 -10.41 -20.68
N LEU A 412 -9.27 -10.58 -21.96
CA LEU A 412 -10.19 -10.27 -23.04
C LEU A 412 -11.42 -11.18 -22.97
N LYS A 413 -11.23 -12.47 -22.69
CA LYS A 413 -12.33 -13.43 -22.52
C LYS A 413 -13.23 -13.05 -21.34
N ASP A 414 -12.67 -12.70 -20.19
CA ASP A 414 -13.45 -12.27 -19.02
C ASP A 414 -14.23 -10.97 -19.28
N ALA A 415 -13.61 -10.00 -19.98
CA ALA A 415 -14.29 -8.76 -20.38
C ALA A 415 -15.46 -9.02 -21.34
N LEU A 416 -15.25 -9.91 -22.33
CA LEU A 416 -16.27 -10.31 -23.30
C LEU A 416 -17.39 -11.11 -22.64
N SER A 417 -17.07 -12.06 -21.77
CA SER A 417 -18.04 -12.83 -21.00
C SER A 417 -18.88 -11.90 -20.11
N SER A 418 -18.25 -10.97 -19.40
CA SER A 418 -18.97 -9.95 -18.62
C SER A 418 -19.95 -9.15 -19.49
N SER A 419 -19.50 -8.69 -20.66
CA SER A 419 -20.33 -7.93 -21.60
C SER A 419 -21.48 -8.77 -22.14
N SER A 420 -21.24 -10.06 -22.44
CA SER A 420 -22.27 -10.98 -22.90
C SER A 420 -23.32 -11.23 -21.83
N ASN A 421 -22.90 -11.40 -20.56
CA ASN A 421 -23.81 -11.62 -19.45
C ASN A 421 -24.74 -10.42 -19.22
N LEU A 422 -24.22 -9.18 -19.39
CA LEU A 422 -25.02 -7.97 -19.30
C LEU A 422 -26.09 -7.86 -20.40
N LEU A 423 -25.90 -8.55 -21.53
CA LEU A 423 -26.83 -8.59 -22.65
C LEU A 423 -27.78 -9.80 -22.60
N ASP A 424 -27.79 -10.55 -21.49
CA ASP A 424 -28.70 -11.67 -21.32
C ASP A 424 -30.16 -11.20 -21.36
N GLY A 425 -31.01 -11.94 -22.07
CA GLY A 425 -32.42 -11.62 -22.22
C GLY A 425 -33.20 -11.56 -20.90
N ALA A 426 -32.73 -12.23 -19.85
CA ALA A 426 -33.29 -12.17 -18.50
C ALA A 426 -33.13 -10.78 -17.85
N LEU A 427 -32.19 -9.96 -18.31
CA LEU A 427 -31.93 -8.62 -17.78
C LEU A 427 -32.69 -7.51 -18.53
N LYS A 428 -33.55 -7.86 -19.49
CA LYS A 428 -34.26 -6.89 -20.33
C LYS A 428 -34.96 -5.80 -19.52
N THR A 429 -35.65 -6.16 -18.45
CA THR A 429 -36.36 -5.19 -17.58
C THR A 429 -35.42 -4.39 -16.68
N SER A 430 -34.19 -4.86 -16.47
CA SER A 430 -33.17 -4.17 -15.68
C SER A 430 -32.46 -3.09 -16.48
N TRP A 431 -32.52 -3.14 -17.82
CA TRP A 431 -32.00 -2.10 -18.72
C TRP A 431 -32.97 -0.92 -18.89
N ASP A 432 -34.27 -1.16 -18.72
CA ASP A 432 -35.28 -0.12 -18.82
C ASP A 432 -35.22 0.77 -17.58
N ILE A 433 -34.94 2.05 -17.79
CA ILE A 433 -35.17 3.08 -16.79
C ILE A 433 -36.70 3.20 -16.70
N SER A 434 -37.32 2.54 -15.72
CA SER A 434 -38.70 2.86 -15.37
C SER A 434 -38.73 4.30 -14.85
N ILE A 435 -39.01 5.23 -15.76
CA ILE A 435 -39.29 6.65 -15.51
C ILE A 435 -40.60 6.77 -14.77
#